data_AF-A0A2K8WPZ4-F1
#
_entry.id   AF-A0A2K8WPZ4-F1
#
_cell.length_a   1.000
_cell.length_b   1.000
_cell.length_c   1.000
_cell.angle_alpha   90.00
_cell.angle_beta   90.00
_cell.angle_gamma   90.00
#
_symmetry.space_group_name_H-M   'P 1'
#
loop_
_entity.id
_entity.type
_entity.pdbx_description
1 polymer ?
#
loop_
_entity_poly.entity_id
_entity_poly.type
_entity_poly.pdbx_seq_one_letter_code
_entity_poly.pdbx_strand_id
1 'polypeptide(L)'
;MKYKTNKNQQLSLFEPSATYKFKKPSLKAEYKMSGEYLQSWKKRIYNYQQEAKKKQVKQTNLLTSENNITWDIDSFDPFSIPTHTDQFYNLPKYNDSESCLYFILDTELPLLLYVGETKLSPYQRWINHDCKGYIQKYIELHRQYKINSNVRSAFWWGISPERHIRQRLERDLILKWRSPFNKESWQHWGQPFK
;
A
#
# COMPACT_ATOMS: atom_id res chain seq x y z
N MET A 1 -80.37 -27.33 27.87
CA MET A 1 -79.51 -28.31 28.58
C MET A 1 -78.05 -27.91 28.37
N LYS A 2 -77.11 -28.25 29.27
CA LYS A 2 -75.69 -27.87 29.14
C LYS A 2 -75.01 -28.71 28.04
N TYR A 3 -74.00 -28.16 27.35
CA TYR A 3 -72.62 -28.67 27.40
C TYR A 3 -71.64 -27.52 27.14
N LYS A 4 -70.54 -27.47 27.91
CA LYS A 4 -69.44 -26.51 27.72
C LYS A 4 -68.35 -27.19 26.89
N THR A 5 -67.90 -26.55 25.81
CA THR A 5 -66.66 -26.96 25.11
C THR A 5 -65.46 -26.40 25.87
N ASN A 6 -64.76 -27.27 26.61
CA ASN A 6 -63.46 -26.94 27.18
C ASN A 6 -62.47 -26.69 26.04
N LYS A 7 -61.88 -25.48 25.97
CA LYS A 7 -60.65 -25.26 25.23
C LYS A 7 -59.51 -25.90 26.01
N ASN A 8 -58.95 -26.99 25.50
CA ASN A 8 -57.71 -27.55 26.02
C ASN A 8 -56.58 -26.51 25.85
N GLN A 9 -56.20 -25.84 26.93
CA GLN A 9 -54.96 -25.07 26.97
C GLN A 9 -53.79 -26.07 27.01
N GLN A 10 -53.27 -26.41 25.84
CA GLN A 10 -52.00 -27.11 25.74
C GLN A 10 -50.91 -26.20 26.30
N LEU A 11 -50.37 -26.56 27.46
CA LEU A 11 -49.24 -25.87 28.07
C LEU A 11 -48.04 -25.98 27.13
N SER A 12 -47.57 -24.84 26.59
CA SER A 12 -46.33 -24.84 25.82
C SER A 12 -45.17 -25.04 26.78
N LEU A 13 -44.60 -26.25 26.79
CA LEU A 13 -43.42 -26.59 27.60
C LEU A 13 -42.13 -25.93 27.07
N PHE A 14 -42.24 -25.14 26.00
CA PHE A 14 -41.15 -24.41 25.37
C PHE A 14 -41.52 -22.92 25.30
N GLU A 15 -41.12 -22.16 26.32
CA GLU A 15 -40.87 -20.74 26.11
C GLU A 15 -39.64 -20.58 25.20
N PRO A 16 -39.61 -19.61 24.27
CA PRO A 16 -38.42 -19.35 23.48
C PRO A 16 -37.32 -18.85 24.41
N SER A 17 -36.34 -19.71 24.69
CA SER A 17 -35.30 -19.54 25.70
C SER A 17 -34.75 -18.11 25.73
N ALA A 18 -34.84 -17.44 26.89
CA ALA A 18 -34.32 -16.11 27.10
C ALA A 18 -32.84 -16.07 26.71
N THR A 19 -32.55 -15.52 25.52
CA THR A 19 -31.23 -15.59 24.91
C THR A 19 -30.32 -14.60 25.61
N TYR A 20 -29.67 -15.07 26.67
CA TYR A 20 -28.60 -14.37 27.38
C TYR A 20 -27.50 -14.00 26.39
N LYS A 21 -27.61 -12.78 25.83
CA LYS A 21 -26.62 -12.18 24.93
C LYS A 21 -25.40 -11.76 25.75
N PHE A 22 -24.63 -12.76 26.19
CA PHE A 22 -23.27 -12.56 26.65
C PHE A 22 -22.50 -11.79 25.56
N LYS A 23 -22.29 -10.50 25.81
CA LYS A 23 -21.33 -9.70 25.05
C LYS A 23 -19.95 -10.27 25.31
N LYS A 24 -19.53 -11.26 24.51
CA LYS A 24 -18.13 -11.70 24.50
C LYS A 24 -17.27 -10.45 24.27
N PRO A 25 -16.38 -10.07 25.20
CA PRO A 25 -15.41 -9.02 24.90
C PRO A 25 -14.62 -9.48 23.67
N SER A 26 -14.34 -8.56 22.75
CA SER A 26 -13.65 -8.89 21.50
C SER A 26 -12.18 -9.14 21.79
N LEU A 27 -11.84 -10.36 22.20
CA LEU A 27 -10.46 -10.84 22.45
C LEU A 27 -9.60 -10.98 21.18
N LYS A 28 -9.90 -10.18 20.14
CA LYS A 28 -8.92 -9.77 19.16
C LYS A 28 -8.15 -8.60 19.75
N ALA A 29 -6.98 -8.89 20.33
CA ALA A 29 -5.98 -7.85 20.51
C ALA A 29 -5.64 -7.32 19.11
N GLU A 30 -5.99 -6.06 18.82
CA GLU A 30 -5.55 -5.39 17.60
C GLU A 30 -4.01 -5.33 17.65
N TYR A 31 -3.33 -5.95 16.68
CA TYR A 31 -1.88 -6.02 16.67
C TYR A 31 -1.30 -4.68 16.21
N LYS A 32 -1.39 -3.69 17.10
CA LYS A 32 -0.89 -2.34 16.85
C LYS A 32 0.62 -2.35 16.93
N MET A 33 1.26 -2.15 15.78
CA MET A 33 2.71 -1.96 15.65
C MET A 33 3.20 -0.92 16.67
N SER A 34 4.11 -1.33 17.56
CA SER A 34 4.73 -0.43 18.55
C SER A 34 5.74 0.53 17.90
N GLY A 35 6.20 1.54 18.64
CA GLY A 35 7.20 2.48 18.14
C GLY A 35 8.54 1.81 17.83
N GLU A 36 8.95 0.86 18.67
CA GLU A 36 10.18 0.08 18.53
C GLU A 36 10.07 -0.89 17.35
N TYR A 37 8.89 -1.50 17.17
CA TYR A 37 8.63 -2.34 16.00
C TYR A 37 8.59 -1.50 14.70
N LEU A 38 8.01 -0.30 14.72
CA LEU A 38 8.02 0.63 13.58
C LEU A 38 9.44 1.06 13.20
N GLN A 39 10.28 1.46 14.17
CA GLN A 39 11.67 1.85 13.90
C GLN A 39 12.51 0.68 13.36
N SER A 40 12.43 -0.49 13.99
CA SER A 40 13.17 -1.69 13.52
C SER A 40 12.67 -2.17 12.15
N TRP A 41 11.36 -2.11 11.90
CA TRP A 41 10.75 -2.40 10.59
C TRP A 41 11.25 -1.43 9.50
N LYS A 42 11.22 -0.11 9.74
CA LYS A 42 11.81 0.91 8.84
C LYS A 42 13.28 0.61 8.55
N LYS A 43 14.07 0.27 9.58
CA LYS A 43 15.51 -0.02 9.45
C LYS A 43 15.80 -1.25 8.57
N ARG A 44 14.97 -2.32 8.63
CA ARG A 44 15.12 -3.49 7.74
C ARG A 44 14.87 -3.12 6.27
N ILE A 45 13.83 -2.34 6.00
CA ILE A 45 13.47 -1.92 4.63
C ILE A 45 14.55 -0.99 4.08
N TYR A 46 15.01 -0.02 4.88
CA TYR A 46 16.12 0.87 4.54
C TYR A 46 17.37 0.09 4.15
N ASN A 47 17.84 -0.85 5.00
CA ASN A 47 19.02 -1.66 4.71
C ASN A 47 18.90 -2.38 3.36
N TYR A 48 17.76 -3.03 3.09
CA TYR A 48 17.52 -3.73 1.83
C TYR A 48 17.49 -2.78 0.62
N GLN A 49 16.83 -1.63 0.71
CA GLN A 49 16.75 -0.67 -0.39
C GLN A 49 18.12 -0.02 -0.68
N GLN A 50 18.93 0.23 0.36
CA GLN A 50 20.31 0.69 0.20
C GLN A 50 21.23 -0.40 -0.39
N GLU A 51 20.96 -1.68 -0.15
CA GLU A 51 21.64 -2.78 -0.85
C GLU A 51 21.22 -2.89 -2.32
N ALA A 52 19.93 -2.76 -2.63
CA ALA A 52 19.43 -2.73 -4.01
C ALA A 52 20.08 -1.58 -4.81
N LYS A 53 20.12 -0.37 -4.23
CA LYS A 53 20.79 0.81 -4.79
C LYS A 53 22.31 0.63 -4.98
N LYS A 54 22.97 -0.21 -4.17
CA LYS A 54 24.39 -0.56 -4.34
C LYS A 54 24.64 -1.62 -5.42
N LYS A 55 23.67 -2.50 -5.71
CA LYS A 55 23.78 -3.52 -6.77
C LYS A 55 23.68 -2.90 -8.16
N GLN A 56 22.78 -1.93 -8.33
CA GLN A 56 22.65 -1.06 -9.51
C GLN A 56 24.00 -0.54 -10.04
N VAL A 57 24.89 -0.06 -9.16
CA VAL A 57 26.20 0.51 -9.53
C VAL A 57 27.19 -0.55 -10.06
N LYS A 58 26.91 -1.86 -9.90
CA LYS A 58 27.83 -2.96 -10.23
C LYS A 58 27.48 -3.75 -11.49
N GLN A 59 26.31 -3.56 -12.08
CA GLN A 59 25.78 -4.46 -13.12
C GLN A 59 25.63 -3.78 -14.50
N THR A 60 26.67 -3.09 -14.96
CA THR A 60 26.76 -2.61 -16.35
C THR A 60 27.07 -3.77 -17.30
N ASN A 61 26.09 -4.63 -17.55
CA ASN A 61 26.19 -5.68 -18.57
C ASN A 61 26.14 -5.04 -19.97
N LEU A 62 27.30 -4.98 -20.64
CA LEU A 62 27.48 -4.34 -21.95
C LEU A 62 26.92 -5.19 -23.12
N LEU A 63 25.67 -5.64 -22.99
CA LEU A 63 24.98 -6.54 -23.94
C LEU A 63 23.46 -6.32 -23.85
N THR A 64 22.92 -5.40 -24.65
CA THR A 64 21.50 -5.32 -24.99
C THR A 64 21.35 -5.25 -26.51
N SER A 65 20.56 -6.16 -27.07
CA SER A 65 20.35 -6.27 -28.51
C SER A 65 19.56 -5.08 -29.06
N GLU A 66 19.86 -4.73 -30.30
CA GLU A 66 19.11 -3.76 -31.08
C GLU A 66 17.60 -4.11 -31.17
N ASN A 67 16.77 -3.09 -31.36
CA ASN A 67 15.33 -3.18 -31.68
C ASN A 67 14.32 -3.49 -30.54
N ASN A 68 14.66 -3.25 -29.27
CA ASN A 68 13.65 -3.06 -28.22
C ASN A 68 14.03 -1.90 -27.27
N ILE A 69 13.04 -1.11 -26.85
CA ILE A 69 13.20 -0.13 -25.77
C ILE A 69 13.13 -0.88 -24.43
N THR A 70 14.19 -1.64 -24.12
CA THR A 70 14.39 -2.25 -22.81
C THR A 70 14.76 -1.17 -21.80
N TRP A 71 13.74 -0.63 -21.13
CA TRP A 71 13.94 0.21 -19.94
C TRP A 71 14.77 -0.56 -18.92
N ASP A 72 15.96 -0.08 -18.62
CA ASP A 72 16.84 -0.70 -17.64
C ASP A 72 16.33 -0.40 -16.22
N ILE A 73 15.52 -1.35 -15.72
CA ILE A 73 14.96 -1.34 -14.37
C ILE A 73 16.08 -1.40 -13.31
N ASP A 74 17.26 -1.96 -13.63
CA ASP A 74 18.38 -2.04 -12.69
C ASP A 74 19.12 -0.70 -12.55
N SER A 75 19.22 0.13 -13.60
CA SER A 75 19.71 1.52 -13.48
C SER A 75 18.68 2.54 -12.99
N PHE A 76 17.39 2.19 -12.87
CA PHE A 76 16.37 3.11 -12.35
C PHE A 76 16.45 3.30 -10.82
N ASP A 77 16.57 4.57 -10.39
CA ASP A 77 16.61 5.03 -8.99
C ASP A 77 15.40 5.95 -8.66
N PRO A 78 14.36 5.44 -7.97
CA PRO A 78 13.17 6.22 -7.59
C PRO A 78 13.45 7.47 -6.75
N PHE A 79 14.60 7.51 -6.06
CA PHE A 79 14.99 8.64 -5.20
C PHE A 79 15.64 9.80 -5.96
N SER A 80 15.90 9.65 -7.26
CA SER A 80 16.44 10.73 -8.11
C SER A 80 15.35 11.61 -8.75
N ILE A 81 14.09 11.21 -8.65
CA ILE A 81 12.95 11.91 -9.27
C ILE A 81 12.47 13.07 -8.37
N PRO A 82 12.13 14.24 -8.93
CA PRO A 82 11.51 15.34 -8.18
C PRO A 82 10.31 14.89 -7.34
N THR A 83 10.30 15.27 -6.07
CA THR A 83 9.26 14.86 -5.11
C THR A 83 8.30 16.00 -4.80
N HIS A 84 7.01 15.69 -4.78
CA HIS A 84 5.92 16.61 -4.52
C HIS A 84 5.29 16.33 -3.15
N THR A 85 4.68 17.35 -2.53
CA THR A 85 3.82 17.18 -1.36
C THR A 85 2.46 16.64 -1.76
N ASP A 86 1.58 16.35 -0.80
CA ASP A 86 0.18 15.94 -1.03
C ASP A 86 -0.64 16.92 -1.91
N GLN A 87 -0.12 18.13 -2.16
CA GLN A 87 -0.69 19.15 -3.05
C GLN A 87 -0.35 18.94 -4.55
N PHE A 88 0.20 17.79 -4.94
CA PHE A 88 0.56 17.49 -6.34
C PHE A 88 -0.62 17.54 -7.33
N TYR A 89 -1.87 17.56 -6.85
CA TYR A 89 -3.04 17.85 -7.69
C TYR A 89 -3.05 19.27 -8.28
N ASN A 90 -2.21 20.19 -7.78
CA ASN A 90 -1.97 21.53 -8.33
C ASN A 90 -0.86 21.56 -9.40
N LEU A 91 -0.29 20.40 -9.79
CA LEU A 91 0.61 20.35 -10.95
C LEU A 91 -0.14 20.84 -12.22
N PRO A 92 0.56 21.47 -13.19
CA PRO A 92 -0.06 21.87 -14.44
C PRO A 92 -0.71 20.65 -15.11
N LYS A 93 -1.82 20.86 -15.84
CA LYS A 93 -2.54 19.79 -16.52
C LYS A 93 -1.62 19.10 -17.53
N TYR A 94 -1.08 17.95 -17.15
CA TYR A 94 -0.47 16.98 -18.07
C TYR A 94 -1.53 16.47 -19.04
N ASN A 95 -1.10 16.02 -20.22
CA ASN A 95 -2.03 15.45 -21.18
C ASN A 95 -2.66 14.16 -20.61
N ASP A 96 -3.98 14.01 -20.72
CA ASP A 96 -4.71 12.81 -20.27
C ASP A 96 -4.32 11.52 -21.06
N SER A 97 -3.43 11.63 -22.05
CA SER A 97 -2.80 10.52 -22.77
C SER A 97 -1.51 10.01 -22.13
N GLU A 98 -0.88 10.78 -21.24
CA GLU A 98 0.43 10.45 -20.63
C GLU A 98 0.27 9.56 -19.40
N SER A 99 0.46 8.25 -19.60
CA SER A 99 0.57 7.30 -18.49
C SER A 99 1.88 7.44 -17.72
N CYS A 100 1.86 7.15 -16.42
CA CYS A 100 3.03 7.25 -15.54
C CYS A 100 3.14 6.11 -14.53
N LEU A 101 4.35 5.92 -13.99
CA LEU A 101 4.54 5.25 -12.71
C LEU A 101 4.62 6.31 -11.63
N TYR A 102 4.05 6.04 -10.47
CA TYR A 102 4.15 6.91 -9.30
C TYR A 102 4.71 6.16 -8.10
N PHE A 103 5.39 6.91 -7.25
CA PHE A 103 6.18 6.42 -6.15
C PHE A 103 5.80 7.18 -4.88
N ILE A 104 5.57 6.46 -3.78
CA ILE A 104 5.37 7.06 -2.47
C ILE A 104 6.65 6.84 -1.67
N LEU A 105 7.24 7.93 -1.22
CA LEU A 105 8.54 7.98 -0.55
C LEU A 105 8.35 8.51 0.87
N ASP A 106 9.03 7.94 1.87
CA ASP A 106 9.43 8.75 3.04
C ASP A 106 10.78 9.39 2.68
N THR A 107 10.92 10.69 2.92
CA THR A 107 12.16 11.44 2.65
C THR A 107 12.91 11.85 3.92
N GLU A 108 12.37 11.58 5.12
CA GLU A 108 13.09 11.73 6.40
C GLU A 108 14.11 10.61 6.57
N LEU A 109 13.66 9.37 6.35
CA LEU A 109 14.49 8.20 6.09
C LEU A 109 14.14 7.75 4.67
N PRO A 110 15.06 7.78 3.70
CA PRO A 110 14.73 7.51 2.30
C PRO A 110 14.26 6.05 2.14
N LEU A 111 12.94 5.90 2.07
CA LEU A 111 12.23 4.64 1.91
C LEU A 111 11.27 4.75 0.75
N LEU A 112 11.33 3.82 -0.20
CA LEU A 112 10.26 3.63 -1.17
C LEU A 112 9.17 2.80 -0.51
N LEU A 113 8.06 3.44 -0.15
CA LEU A 113 6.92 2.85 0.56
C LEU A 113 5.95 2.12 -0.39
N TYR A 114 5.72 2.68 -1.58
CA TYR A 114 4.79 2.15 -2.58
C TYR A 114 5.22 2.50 -4.02
N VAL A 115 4.91 1.62 -4.96
CA VAL A 115 4.99 1.83 -6.42
C VAL A 115 3.62 1.50 -7.02
N GLY A 116 3.16 2.29 -8.00
CA GLY A 116 1.96 1.95 -8.77
C GLY A 116 1.96 2.52 -10.19
N GLU A 117 1.20 1.91 -11.10
CA GLU A 117 0.93 2.42 -12.45
C GLU A 117 -0.37 3.25 -12.51
N THR A 118 -0.44 4.18 -13.47
CA THR A 118 -1.72 4.72 -13.90
C THR A 118 -1.73 5.19 -15.36
N LYS A 119 -2.94 5.19 -15.95
CA LYS A 119 -3.30 5.93 -17.17
C LYS A 119 -4.03 7.25 -16.89
N LEU A 120 -4.34 7.52 -15.62
CA LEU A 120 -5.14 8.68 -15.23
C LEU A 120 -4.21 9.83 -14.83
N SER A 121 -4.71 11.06 -14.91
CA SER A 121 -4.01 12.20 -14.31
C SER A 121 -3.75 11.97 -12.81
N PRO A 122 -2.69 12.59 -12.21
CA PRO A 122 -2.36 12.39 -10.80
C PRO A 122 -3.56 12.61 -9.86
N TYR A 123 -4.36 13.64 -10.15
CA TYR A 123 -5.58 13.97 -9.42
C TYR A 123 -6.62 12.83 -9.44
N GLN A 124 -6.93 12.29 -10.63
CA GLN A 124 -7.87 11.18 -10.80
C GLN A 124 -7.37 9.89 -10.11
N ARG A 125 -6.06 9.62 -10.10
CA ARG A 125 -5.49 8.47 -9.38
C ARG A 125 -5.45 8.69 -7.86
N TRP A 126 -5.17 9.89 -7.37
CA TRP A 126 -5.16 10.25 -5.95
C TRP A 126 -6.50 10.03 -5.25
N ILE A 127 -7.59 10.37 -5.94
CA ILE A 127 -8.97 10.13 -5.45
C ILE A 127 -9.20 8.63 -5.23
N ASN A 128 -8.75 7.80 -6.17
CA ASN A 128 -8.97 6.36 -6.23
C ASN A 128 -7.72 5.57 -5.76
N HIS A 129 -6.95 6.08 -4.82
CA HIS A 129 -5.61 5.56 -4.53
C HIS A 129 -5.62 4.42 -3.49
N ASP A 130 -5.39 3.17 -3.92
CA ASP A 130 -5.42 1.97 -3.07
C ASP A 130 -4.50 2.06 -1.83
N CYS A 131 -3.27 2.56 -2.01
CA CYS A 131 -2.31 2.68 -0.92
C CYS A 131 -2.62 3.81 0.10
N LYS A 132 -3.62 4.68 -0.13
CA LYS A 132 -3.96 5.83 0.73
C LYS A 132 -4.16 5.46 2.20
N GLY A 133 -4.83 4.34 2.47
CA GLY A 133 -5.02 3.84 3.84
C GLY A 133 -3.72 3.41 4.54
N TYR A 134 -2.70 2.98 3.78
CA TYR A 134 -1.37 2.68 4.32
C TYR A 134 -0.58 3.95 4.60
N ILE A 135 -0.68 4.98 3.73
CA ILE A 135 -0.10 6.31 3.99
C ILE A 135 -0.69 6.92 5.26
N GLN A 136 -2.01 6.91 5.42
CA GLN A 136 -2.69 7.46 6.59
C GLN A 136 -2.24 6.76 7.88
N LYS A 137 -2.33 5.42 7.93
CA LYS A 137 -1.88 4.64 9.10
C LYS A 137 -0.37 4.80 9.37
N TYR A 138 0.48 4.97 8.35
CA TYR A 138 1.91 5.27 8.51
C TYR A 138 2.13 6.61 9.21
N ILE A 139 1.50 7.68 8.72
CA ILE A 139 1.61 9.04 9.28
C ILE A 139 1.00 9.10 10.70
N GLU A 140 -0.10 8.42 10.94
CA GLU A 140 -0.75 8.32 12.26
C GLU A 140 0.17 7.67 13.30
N LEU A 141 0.80 6.54 12.99
CA LEU A 141 1.73 5.87 13.91
C LEU A 141 3.00 6.70 14.15
N HIS A 142 3.52 7.38 13.12
CA HIS A 142 4.65 8.32 13.28
C HIS A 142 4.30 9.46 14.25
N ARG A 143 3.13 10.10 14.07
CA ARG A 143 2.63 11.12 15.01
C ARG A 143 2.41 10.57 16.42
N GLN A 144 1.82 9.38 16.55
CA GLN A 144 1.54 8.75 17.85
C GLN A 144 2.82 8.46 18.65
N TYR A 145 3.87 7.96 17.98
CA TYR A 145 5.15 7.63 18.61
C TYR A 145 6.18 8.76 18.56
N LYS A 146 5.81 9.96 18.08
CA LYS A 146 6.68 11.14 17.91
C LYS A 146 7.95 10.85 17.08
N ILE A 147 7.81 10.01 16.05
CA ILE A 147 8.87 9.67 15.09
C ILE A 147 8.66 10.54 13.86
N ASN A 148 9.73 11.18 13.36
CA ASN A 148 9.64 11.97 12.13
C ASN A 148 9.36 11.08 10.89
N SER A 149 8.60 11.63 9.96
CA SER A 149 8.41 11.11 8.60
C SER A 149 7.99 12.25 7.67
N ASN A 150 8.48 12.24 6.45
CA ASN A 150 8.16 13.24 5.44
C ASN A 150 7.69 12.49 4.18
N VAL A 151 6.40 12.13 4.15
CA VAL A 151 5.83 11.36 3.03
C VAL A 151 5.62 12.27 1.81
N ARG A 152 6.13 11.86 0.66
CA ARG A 152 6.09 12.61 -0.60
C ARG A 152 5.79 11.70 -1.78
N SER A 153 5.20 12.27 -2.83
CA SER A 153 4.87 11.57 -4.08
C SER A 153 5.83 11.96 -5.20
N ALA A 154 6.33 11.02 -5.99
CA ALA A 154 7.13 11.26 -7.18
C ALA A 154 6.51 10.56 -8.41
N PHE A 155 6.73 11.10 -9.61
CA PHE A 155 6.08 10.63 -10.84
C PHE A 155 7.10 10.48 -11.98
N TRP A 156 7.09 9.32 -12.64
CA TRP A 156 7.87 9.05 -13.85
C TRP A 156 6.95 9.07 -15.08
N TRP A 157 7.06 10.16 -15.84
CA TRP A 157 6.31 10.46 -17.06
C TRP A 157 6.94 9.83 -18.31
N GLY A 158 6.20 9.82 -19.42
CA GLY A 158 6.72 9.39 -20.73
C GLY A 158 6.88 7.89 -20.94
N ILE A 159 6.36 7.04 -20.03
CA ILE A 159 6.37 5.58 -20.19
C ILE A 159 5.24 5.12 -21.12
N SER A 160 5.38 3.91 -21.68
CA SER A 160 4.47 3.40 -22.72
C SER A 160 2.98 3.41 -22.31
N PRO A 161 2.07 3.86 -23.20
CA PRO A 161 0.63 3.76 -22.98
C PRO A 161 0.12 2.31 -23.00
N GLU A 162 0.94 1.33 -23.38
CA GLU A 162 0.57 -0.09 -23.34
C GLU A 162 0.53 -0.63 -21.90
N ARG A 163 -0.64 -1.13 -21.50
CA ARG A 163 -0.89 -1.58 -20.12
C ARG A 163 0.08 -2.69 -19.68
N HIS A 164 0.34 -3.66 -20.55
CA HIS A 164 1.18 -4.80 -20.23
C HIS A 164 2.65 -4.41 -20.01
N ILE A 165 3.12 -3.33 -20.67
CA ILE A 165 4.47 -2.78 -20.46
C ILE A 165 4.54 -2.08 -19.10
N ARG A 166 3.59 -1.20 -18.77
CA ARG A 166 3.60 -0.53 -17.46
C ARG A 166 3.45 -1.48 -16.29
N GLN A 167 2.54 -2.46 -16.38
CA GLN A 167 2.37 -3.46 -15.32
C GLN A 167 3.60 -4.37 -15.15
N ARG A 168 4.41 -4.55 -16.21
CA ARG A 168 5.73 -5.17 -16.11
C ARG A 168 6.70 -4.26 -15.35
N LEU A 169 6.86 -2.99 -15.77
CA LEU A 169 7.74 -2.02 -15.10
C LEU A 169 7.39 -1.82 -13.63
N GLU A 170 6.10 -1.66 -13.31
CA GLU A 170 5.53 -1.59 -11.96
C GLU A 170 5.95 -2.79 -11.12
N ARG A 171 5.60 -4.01 -11.57
CA ARG A 171 5.91 -5.27 -10.88
C ARG A 171 7.41 -5.45 -10.68
N ASP A 172 8.21 -5.18 -11.70
CA ASP A 172 9.65 -5.47 -11.66
C ASP A 172 10.37 -4.46 -10.75
N LEU A 173 9.90 -3.20 -10.67
CA LEU A 173 10.34 -2.23 -9.66
C LEU A 173 9.88 -2.61 -8.24
N ILE A 174 8.65 -3.11 -8.06
CA ILE A 174 8.19 -3.65 -6.77
C ILE A 174 9.08 -4.81 -6.31
N LEU A 175 9.46 -5.72 -7.21
CA LEU A 175 10.34 -6.85 -6.89
C LEU A 175 11.78 -6.42 -6.59
N LYS A 176 12.33 -5.44 -7.32
CA LYS A 176 13.66 -4.85 -7.07
C LYS A 176 13.76 -4.13 -5.73
N TRP A 177 12.80 -3.25 -5.43
CA TRP A 177 12.86 -2.36 -4.26
C TRP A 177 12.08 -2.88 -3.04
N ARG A 178 11.23 -3.90 -3.21
CA ARG A 178 10.35 -4.48 -2.19
C ARG A 178 9.58 -3.42 -1.41
N SER A 179 8.86 -2.55 -2.12
CA SER A 179 8.05 -1.49 -1.52
C SER A 179 6.99 -2.07 -0.55
N PRO A 180 7.00 -1.71 0.75
CA PRO A 180 6.27 -2.41 1.80
C PRO A 180 4.74 -2.34 1.74
N PHE A 181 4.16 -1.35 1.04
CA PHE A 181 2.71 -1.26 0.89
C PHE A 181 2.19 -2.07 -0.31
N ASN A 182 3.07 -2.51 -1.22
CA ASN A 182 2.73 -3.45 -2.29
C ASN A 182 2.61 -4.89 -1.75
N LYS A 183 1.60 -5.64 -2.22
CA LYS A 183 1.20 -6.95 -1.68
C LYS A 183 2.25 -8.02 -1.89
N GLU A 184 2.93 -7.92 -3.01
CA GLU A 184 4.07 -8.71 -3.48
C GLU A 184 5.22 -8.71 -2.46
N SER A 185 5.36 -7.62 -1.69
CA SER A 185 6.37 -7.43 -0.65
C SER A 185 5.94 -7.89 0.75
N TRP A 186 4.66 -8.18 0.99
CA TRP A 186 4.14 -8.53 2.33
C TRP A 186 4.81 -9.79 2.90
N GLN A 187 5.29 -10.70 2.05
CA GLN A 187 6.07 -11.90 2.44
C GLN A 187 7.43 -11.58 3.11
N HIS A 188 8.00 -10.40 2.86
CA HIS A 188 9.29 -9.98 3.43
C HIS A 188 9.11 -9.09 4.67
N TRP A 189 8.06 -8.27 4.69
CA TRP A 189 7.88 -7.22 5.70
C TRP A 189 6.74 -7.46 6.68
N GLY A 190 5.95 -8.53 6.48
CA GLY A 190 4.57 -8.61 6.95
C GLY A 190 3.67 -7.68 6.12
N GLN A 191 2.35 -7.80 6.24
CA GLN A 191 1.47 -6.74 5.74
C GLN A 191 1.28 -5.68 6.83
N PRO A 192 1.71 -4.42 6.63
CA PRO A 192 1.67 -3.41 7.67
C PRO A 192 0.25 -3.00 8.03
N PHE A 193 0.06 -2.59 9.30
CA PHE A 193 -1.13 -1.92 9.82
C PHE A 193 -2.49 -2.62 9.55
N LYS A 194 -2.53 -3.96 9.63
CA LYS A 194 -3.79 -4.72 9.65
C LYS A 194 -4.66 -4.29 10.83
#